data_AF-A0A955YGT2-F1
#
_entry.id   AF-A0A955YGT2-F1
#
_cell.length_a   1.000
_cell.length_b   1.000
_cell.length_c   1.000
_cell.angle_alpha   90.00
_cell.angle_beta   90.00
_cell.angle_gamma   90.00
#
_symmetry.space_group_name_H-M   'P 1'
#
loop_
_entity.id
_entity.type
_entity.pdbx_description
1 polymer ?
#
loop_
_entity_poly.entity_id
_entity_poly.type
_entity_poly.pdbx_seq_one_letter_code
_entity_poly.pdbx_strand_id
1 'polypeptide(L)'
;MDAGVPHRIECEQCGAPPVAGLVACPYCEASYPGAPGQHVDCPGCGADNHPTSLRCARCSASLMQTCVFCARPSALALVACGHCGETFAGAAARKAEREAQQRRQQAMNVAATGLTALGAVATSSTGQRILGQLFDSVKDELLKD
;
A
#
# COMPACT_ATOMS: atom_id res chain seq x y z
N MET A 1 -51.20 -19.81 -18.79
CA MET A 1 -50.06 -18.87 -18.84
C MET A 1 -49.11 -19.33 -17.75
N ASP A 2 -48.19 -20.25 -18.09
CA ASP A 2 -47.19 -20.73 -17.16
C ASP A 2 -46.20 -19.60 -16.88
N ALA A 3 -46.24 -19.07 -15.66
CA ALA A 3 -45.17 -18.25 -15.14
C ALA A 3 -43.97 -19.18 -14.94
N GLY A 4 -43.06 -19.21 -15.92
CA GLY A 4 -41.84 -20.02 -15.88
C GLY A 4 -41.13 -19.82 -14.55
N VAL A 5 -41.09 -20.88 -13.74
CA VAL A 5 -40.32 -20.92 -12.50
C VAL A 5 -38.88 -20.59 -12.90
N PRO A 6 -38.24 -19.54 -12.34
CA PRO A 6 -36.84 -19.29 -12.63
C PRO A 6 -36.09 -20.56 -12.23
N HIS A 7 -35.47 -21.22 -13.21
CA HIS A 7 -34.63 -22.38 -12.96
C HIS A 7 -33.69 -22.01 -11.82
N ARG A 8 -33.84 -22.70 -10.69
CA ARG A 8 -32.85 -22.62 -9.62
C ARG A 8 -31.57 -23.09 -10.28
N ILE A 9 -30.68 -22.15 -10.58
CA ILE A 9 -29.33 -22.50 -10.96
C ILE A 9 -28.84 -23.28 -9.75
N GLU A 10 -28.67 -24.58 -9.89
CA GLU A 10 -28.14 -25.49 -8.88
C GLU A 10 -26.77 -25.96 -9.39
N CYS A 11 -25.91 -26.46 -8.51
CA CYS A 11 -24.68 -27.08 -8.93
C CYS A 11 -25.00 -28.31 -9.80
N GLU A 12 -24.52 -28.32 -11.04
CA GLU A 12 -24.78 -29.41 -12.00
C GLU A 12 -24.24 -30.77 -11.53
N GLN A 13 -23.27 -30.77 -10.60
CA GLN A 13 -22.64 -31.98 -10.08
C GLN A 13 -23.40 -32.60 -8.89
N CYS A 14 -23.94 -31.79 -7.97
CA CYS A 14 -24.50 -32.30 -6.71
C CYS A 14 -25.89 -31.73 -6.33
N GLY A 15 -26.46 -30.84 -7.14
CA GLY A 15 -27.76 -30.20 -6.89
C GLY A 15 -27.75 -29.14 -5.78
N ALA A 16 -26.61 -28.86 -5.15
CA ALA A 16 -26.54 -27.83 -4.13
C ALA A 16 -26.79 -26.42 -4.71
N PRO A 17 -27.47 -25.52 -3.97
CA PRO A 17 -27.67 -24.16 -4.44
C PRO A 17 -26.34 -23.40 -4.56
N PRO A 18 -26.17 -22.52 -5.57
CA PRO A 18 -24.98 -21.73 -5.78
C PRO A 18 -24.86 -20.67 -4.70
N VAL A 19 -23.64 -20.45 -4.25
CA VAL A 19 -23.32 -19.40 -3.28
C VAL A 19 -22.72 -18.23 -4.05
N ALA A 20 -23.43 -17.10 -4.08
CA ALA A 20 -22.96 -15.90 -4.75
C ALA A 20 -21.57 -15.48 -4.24
N GLY A 21 -20.62 -15.29 -5.16
CA GLY A 21 -19.24 -14.91 -4.86
C GLY A 21 -18.26 -16.07 -4.72
N LEU A 22 -18.72 -17.32 -4.62
CA LEU A 22 -17.87 -18.51 -4.79
C LEU A 22 -17.76 -18.87 -6.28
N VAL A 23 -16.61 -19.43 -6.66
CA VAL A 23 -16.40 -19.96 -8.03
C VAL A 23 -16.54 -21.48 -8.10
N ALA A 24 -16.57 -22.15 -6.95
CA ALA A 24 -16.76 -23.59 -6.82
C ALA A 24 -17.82 -23.91 -5.77
N CYS A 25 -18.48 -25.05 -5.94
CA CYS A 25 -19.48 -25.55 -5.01
C CYS A 25 -18.84 -25.90 -3.65
N PRO A 26 -19.34 -25.38 -2.51
CA PRO A 26 -18.73 -25.65 -1.21
C PRO A 26 -18.99 -27.08 -0.68
N TYR A 27 -19.74 -27.90 -1.43
CA TYR A 27 -20.11 -29.26 -1.04
C TYR A 27 -19.38 -30.34 -1.84
N CYS A 28 -19.26 -30.17 -3.16
CA CYS A 28 -18.62 -31.14 -4.06
C CYS A 28 -17.39 -30.58 -4.78
N GLU A 29 -17.02 -29.32 -4.51
CA GLU A 29 -15.84 -28.63 -5.05
C GLU A 29 -15.82 -28.46 -6.58
N ALA A 30 -16.91 -28.84 -7.27
CA ALA A 30 -17.06 -28.60 -8.69
C ALA A 30 -17.15 -27.09 -8.99
N SER A 31 -16.36 -26.63 -9.95
CA SER A 31 -16.42 -25.25 -10.45
C SER A 31 -17.80 -24.94 -11.02
N TYR A 32 -18.32 -23.75 -10.75
CA TYR A 32 -19.58 -23.31 -11.36
C TYR A 32 -19.41 -23.06 -12.87
N PRO A 33 -20.44 -23.31 -13.69
CA PRO A 33 -20.42 -22.97 -15.11
C PRO A 33 -20.13 -21.48 -15.32
N GLY A 34 -19.17 -21.18 -16.21
CA GLY A 34 -18.75 -19.79 -16.49
C GLY A 34 -17.90 -19.13 -15.40
N ALA A 35 -17.48 -19.88 -14.38
CA ALA A 35 -16.52 -19.39 -13.40
C ALA A 35 -15.21 -18.95 -14.09
N PRO A 36 -14.57 -17.87 -13.61
CA PRO A 36 -13.27 -17.47 -14.12
C PRO A 36 -12.24 -18.57 -13.86
N GLY A 37 -11.27 -18.73 -14.77
CA GLY A 37 -10.16 -19.69 -14.58
C GLY A 37 -9.20 -19.32 -13.42
N GLN A 38 -9.34 -18.12 -12.86
CA GLN A 38 -8.59 -17.65 -11.70
C GLN A 38 -9.53 -17.49 -10.51
N HIS A 39 -9.03 -17.77 -9.32
CA HIS A 39 -9.77 -17.66 -8.07
C HIS A 39 -8.85 -17.18 -6.94
N VAL A 40 -9.45 -16.87 -5.80
CA VAL A 40 -8.73 -16.57 -4.56
C VAL A 40 -9.17 -17.51 -3.46
N ASP A 41 -8.22 -18.26 -2.93
CA ASP A 41 -8.43 -19.16 -1.81
C ASP A 41 -8.65 -18.35 -0.53
N CYS A 42 -9.70 -18.67 0.19
CA CYS A 42 -9.89 -18.07 1.51
C CYS A 42 -8.90 -18.67 2.51
N PRO A 43 -7.98 -17.90 3.12
CA PRO A 43 -7.04 -18.43 4.11
C PRO A 43 -7.72 -18.87 5.41
N GLY A 44 -8.98 -18.47 5.64
CA GLY A 44 -9.74 -18.85 6.83
C GLY A 44 -10.52 -20.15 6.69
N CYS A 45 -11.07 -20.45 5.52
CA CYS A 45 -11.95 -21.63 5.33
C CYS A 45 -11.66 -22.46 4.07
N GLY A 46 -10.66 -22.09 3.27
CA GLY A 46 -10.27 -22.78 2.05
C GLY A 46 -11.24 -22.63 0.87
N ALA A 47 -12.32 -21.86 0.97
CA ALA A 47 -13.26 -21.70 -0.13
C ALA A 47 -12.68 -20.88 -1.29
N ASP A 48 -13.00 -21.28 -2.52
CA ASP A 48 -12.60 -20.58 -3.74
C ASP A 48 -13.56 -19.42 -4.05
N ASN A 49 -13.06 -18.19 -3.98
CA ASN A 49 -13.86 -16.99 -4.21
C ASN A 49 -13.51 -16.38 -5.57
N HIS A 50 -14.43 -15.54 -6.07
CA HIS A 50 -14.19 -14.75 -7.27
C HIS A 50 -12.93 -13.88 -7.08
N PRO A 51 -12.04 -13.72 -8.09
CA PRO A 51 -10.75 -13.05 -7.94
C PRO A 51 -10.83 -11.57 -7.56
N THR A 52 -11.98 -10.93 -7.75
CA THR A 52 -12.23 -9.54 -7.34
C THR A 52 -12.89 -9.41 -5.96
N SER A 53 -13.13 -10.52 -5.25
CA SER A 53 -13.77 -10.52 -3.93
C SER A 53 -12.86 -9.86 -2.88
N LEU A 54 -13.43 -9.00 -2.05
CA LEU A 54 -12.74 -8.39 -0.91
C LEU A 54 -13.01 -9.14 0.41
N ARG A 55 -14.01 -10.01 0.43
CA ARG A 55 -14.41 -10.85 1.56
C ARG A 55 -14.81 -12.22 1.05
N CYS A 56 -14.60 -13.24 1.88
CA CYS A 56 -15.04 -14.58 1.57
C CYS A 56 -16.56 -14.69 1.65
N ALA A 57 -17.20 -15.22 0.62
CA ALA A 57 -18.64 -15.43 0.59
C ALA A 57 -19.12 -16.52 1.58
N ARG A 58 -18.22 -17.40 2.04
CA ARG A 58 -18.53 -18.46 3.01
C ARG A 58 -18.34 -18.04 4.46
N CYS A 59 -17.16 -17.54 4.83
CA CYS A 59 -16.82 -17.25 6.23
C CYS A 59 -16.62 -15.76 6.53
N SER A 60 -16.81 -14.86 5.55
CA SER A 60 -16.62 -13.41 5.69
C SER A 60 -15.19 -12.93 6.01
N ALA A 61 -14.19 -13.81 6.01
CA ALA A 61 -12.79 -13.45 6.18
C ALA A 61 -12.33 -12.44 5.10
N SER A 62 -11.41 -11.56 5.48
CA SER A 62 -10.84 -10.56 4.57
C SER A 62 -10.04 -11.22 3.45
N LEU A 63 -10.35 -10.88 2.21
CA LEU A 63 -9.61 -11.27 1.00
C LEU A 63 -8.99 -10.04 0.32
N MET A 64 -8.70 -9.01 1.11
CA MET A 64 -8.11 -7.77 0.64
C MET A 64 -6.71 -7.57 1.20
N GLN A 65 -5.90 -6.85 0.42
CA GLN A 65 -4.60 -6.31 0.80
C GLN A 65 -4.60 -4.78 0.61
N THR A 66 -3.85 -4.07 1.43
CA THR A 66 -3.75 -2.60 1.35
C THR A 66 -2.62 -2.18 0.44
N CYS A 67 -2.89 -1.29 -0.51
CA CYS A 67 -1.84 -0.71 -1.35
C CYS A 67 -0.93 0.23 -0.55
N VAL A 68 0.38 -0.03 -0.53
CA VAL A 68 1.33 0.83 0.20
C VAL A 68 1.48 2.22 -0.42
N PHE A 69 1.06 2.44 -1.67
CA PHE A 69 1.19 3.72 -2.36
C PHE A 69 -0.05 4.59 -2.23
N CYS A 70 -1.26 4.04 -2.44
CA CYS A 70 -2.50 4.81 -2.37
C CYS A 70 -3.35 4.53 -1.12
N ALA A 71 -2.92 3.62 -0.24
CA ALA A 71 -3.60 3.19 0.98
C ALA A 71 -5.01 2.60 0.81
N ARG A 72 -5.47 2.36 -0.43
CA ARG A 72 -6.77 1.75 -0.70
C ARG A 72 -6.71 0.21 -0.68
N PRO A 73 -7.79 -0.46 -0.29
CA PRO A 73 -7.89 -1.92 -0.35
C PRO A 73 -7.94 -2.41 -1.80
N SER A 74 -7.42 -3.61 -2.03
CA SER A 74 -7.45 -4.31 -3.32
C SER A 74 -7.63 -5.80 -3.06
N ALA A 75 -8.28 -6.52 -3.98
CA ALA A 75 -8.44 -7.97 -3.86
C ALA A 75 -7.07 -8.69 -3.88
N LEU A 76 -6.94 -9.75 -3.09
CA LEU A 76 -5.70 -10.49 -2.87
C LEU A 76 -5.20 -11.22 -4.14
N ALA A 77 -6.11 -11.61 -5.05
CA ALA A 77 -5.74 -12.24 -6.31
C ALA A 77 -5.20 -11.27 -7.38
N LEU A 78 -5.31 -9.96 -7.18
CA LEU A 78 -4.83 -9.00 -8.18
C LEU A 78 -3.31 -8.82 -8.09
N VAL A 79 -2.63 -8.85 -9.24
CA VAL A 79 -1.17 -8.61 -9.33
C VAL A 79 -0.81 -7.13 -9.06
N ALA A 80 -1.76 -6.22 -9.30
CA ALA A 80 -1.61 -4.78 -9.10
C ALA A 80 -2.85 -4.16 -8.42
N CYS A 81 -2.65 -3.01 -7.81
CA CYS A 81 -3.72 -2.29 -7.13
C CYS A 81 -4.81 -1.87 -8.12
N GLY A 82 -6.06 -2.30 -7.89
CA GLY A 82 -7.21 -1.93 -8.74
C GLY A 82 -7.55 -0.43 -8.74
N HIS A 83 -6.90 0.38 -7.90
CA HIS A 83 -7.13 1.83 -7.83
C HIS A 83 -6.02 2.68 -8.46
N CYS A 84 -4.74 2.38 -8.19
CA CYS A 84 -3.61 3.18 -8.67
C CYS A 84 -2.71 2.45 -9.67
N GLY A 85 -2.98 1.17 -9.98
CA GLY A 85 -2.24 0.37 -10.96
C GLY A 85 -0.85 -0.09 -10.51
N GLU A 86 -0.39 0.27 -9.31
CA GLU A 86 0.93 -0.18 -8.84
C GLU A 86 0.93 -1.68 -8.53
N THR A 87 1.92 -2.40 -9.05
CA THR A 87 2.13 -3.83 -8.79
C THR A 87 2.44 -4.11 -7.33
N PHE A 88 1.91 -5.20 -6.78
CA PHE A 88 2.15 -5.54 -5.38
C PHE A 88 3.51 -6.21 -5.14
N ALA A 89 3.97 -7.01 -6.11
CA ALA A 89 5.30 -7.62 -6.05
C ALA A 89 6.38 -6.53 -5.95
N GLY A 90 7.19 -6.56 -4.89
CA GLY A 90 8.25 -5.57 -4.64
C GLY A 90 7.75 -4.15 -4.28
N ALA A 91 6.45 -3.95 -4.03
CA ALA A 91 5.88 -2.64 -3.73
C ALA A 91 6.55 -1.95 -2.55
N ALA A 92 6.82 -2.70 -1.47
CA ALA A 92 7.48 -2.18 -0.28
C ALA A 92 8.90 -1.67 -0.56
N ALA A 93 9.70 -2.44 -1.33
CA ALA A 93 11.05 -2.06 -1.70
C ALA A 93 11.07 -0.77 -2.55
N ARG A 94 10.17 -0.69 -3.55
CA ARG A 94 10.04 0.54 -4.37
C ARG A 94 9.59 1.75 -3.56
N LYS A 95 8.68 1.58 -2.60
CA LYS A 95 8.27 2.68 -1.71
C LYS A 95 9.44 3.16 -0.84
N ALA A 96 10.19 2.23 -0.24
CA ALA A 96 11.36 2.56 0.56
C ALA A 96 12.44 3.30 -0.26
N GLU A 97 12.65 2.89 -1.51
CA GLU A 97 13.57 3.58 -2.43
C GLU A 97 13.12 5.01 -2.73
N ARG A 98 11.84 5.22 -3.07
CA ARG A 98 11.28 6.55 -3.33
C ARG A 98 11.40 7.46 -2.09
N GLU A 99 11.10 6.93 -0.90
CA GLU A 99 11.26 7.67 0.36
C GLU A 99 12.72 8.00 0.67
N ALA A 100 13.65 7.09 0.39
CA ALA A 100 15.08 7.35 0.54
C ALA A 100 15.56 8.45 -0.42
N GLN A 101 15.09 8.45 -1.67
CA GLN A 101 15.39 9.50 -2.64
C GLN A 101 14.83 10.86 -2.19
N GLN A 102 13.59 10.91 -1.72
CA GLN A 102 12.98 12.13 -1.19
C GLN A 102 13.74 12.69 0.01
N ARG A 103 14.14 11.83 0.96
CA ARG A 103 14.96 12.25 2.11
C ARG A 103 16.31 12.83 1.69
N ARG A 104 16.98 12.22 0.69
CA ARG A 104 18.25 12.75 0.15
C ARG A 104 18.06 14.12 -0.49
N GLN A 105 17.00 14.30 -1.27
CA GLN A 105 16.69 15.59 -1.90
C GLN A 105 16.37 16.67 -0.84
N GLN A 106 15.58 16.34 0.17
CA GLN A 106 15.30 17.24 1.28
C GLN A 106 16.57 17.62 2.06
N ALA A 107 17.45 16.66 2.34
CA ALA A 107 18.72 16.92 3.00
C ALA A 107 19.62 17.87 2.20
N MET A 108 19.70 17.71 0.87
CA MET A 108 20.46 18.61 0.00
C MET A 108 19.87 20.02 -0.05
N ASN A 109 18.54 20.16 -0.10
CA ASN A 109 17.88 21.46 -0.08
C ASN A 109 18.15 22.19 1.25
N VAL A 110 18.04 21.49 2.39
CA VAL A 110 18.34 22.07 3.70
C VAL A 110 19.81 22.48 3.81
N ALA A 111 20.74 21.67 3.32
CA ALA A 111 22.17 22.01 3.33
C ALA A 111 22.46 23.26 2.47
N ALA A 112 21.87 23.36 1.28
CA ALA A 112 22.03 24.53 0.41
C ALA A 112 21.42 25.80 1.03
N THR A 113 20.24 25.71 1.65
CA THR A 113 19.60 26.82 2.35
C THR A 113 20.36 27.21 3.63
N GLY A 114 20.90 26.24 4.38
CA GLY A 114 21.70 26.49 5.57
C GLY A 114 23.03 27.18 5.26
N LEU A 115 23.72 26.75 4.19
CA LEU A 115 24.96 27.38 3.73
C LEU A 115 24.73 28.81 3.19
N THR A 116 23.61 29.06 2.50
CA THR A 116 23.27 30.41 2.05
C THR A 116 22.84 31.32 3.20
N ALA A 117 22.12 30.81 4.20
CA ALA A 117 21.77 31.58 5.40
C ALA A 117 23.01 31.93 6.24
N LEU A 118 23.92 30.98 6.46
CA LEU A 118 25.19 31.25 7.15
C LEU A 118 26.10 32.16 6.34
N GLY A 119 26.15 32.00 5.01
CA GLY A 119 26.88 32.90 4.12
C GLY A 119 26.34 34.32 4.12
N ALA A 120 25.01 34.50 4.13
CA ALA A 120 24.35 35.80 4.25
C ALA A 120 24.61 36.45 5.62
N VAL A 121 24.62 35.68 6.71
CA VAL A 121 24.97 36.19 8.03
C VAL A 121 26.45 36.56 8.09
N ALA A 122 27.37 35.73 7.59
CA ALA A 122 28.81 35.98 7.57
C ALA A 122 29.21 37.18 6.68
N THR A 123 28.43 37.48 5.65
CA THR A 123 28.64 38.65 4.77
C THR A 123 27.86 39.88 5.21
N SER A 124 26.89 39.74 6.12
CA SER A 124 26.19 40.88 6.70
C SER A 124 27.04 41.56 7.78
N SER A 125 27.07 42.89 7.76
CA SER A 125 27.78 43.71 8.76
C SER A 125 27.27 43.50 10.19
N THR A 126 26.05 42.98 10.35
CA THR A 126 25.48 42.63 11.66
C THR A 126 25.92 41.24 12.11
N GLY A 127 25.97 40.25 11.20
CA GLY A 127 26.43 38.90 11.52
C GLY A 127 27.93 38.80 11.81
N GLN A 128 28.76 39.65 11.20
CA GLN A 128 30.18 39.75 11.57
C GLN A 128 30.40 40.19 13.02
N ARG A 129 29.52 41.03 13.59
CA ARG A 129 29.62 41.43 15.01
C ARG A 129 29.21 40.31 15.96
N ILE A 130 28.17 39.56 15.61
CA ILE A 130 27.67 38.43 16.42
C ILE A 130 28.67 37.27 16.38
N LEU A 131 29.23 36.96 15.20
CA LEU A 131 30.28 35.94 15.08
C LEU A 131 31.56 36.35 15.83
N GLY A 132 31.94 37.62 15.80
CA GLY A 132 33.05 38.13 16.60
C GLY A 132 32.85 37.92 18.11
N GLN A 133 31.67 38.25 18.63
CA GLN A 133 31.36 38.06 20.05
C GLN A 133 31.35 36.59 20.49
N LEU A 134 30.86 35.68 19.65
CA LEU A 134 30.90 34.24 19.93
C LEU A 134 32.33 33.69 19.91
N PHE A 135 33.15 34.11 18.95
CA PHE A 135 34.53 33.65 18.84
C PHE A 135 35.39 34.16 20.00
N ASP A 136 35.17 35.40 20.44
CA ASP A 136 35.84 35.98 21.60
C ASP A 136 35.45 35.26 22.90
N SER A 137 34.18 34.90 23.10
CA SER A 137 33.77 34.10 24.28
C SER A 137 34.39 32.71 24.31
N VAL A 138 34.46 31.99 23.18
CA VAL A 138 35.09 30.66 23.13
C VAL A 138 36.61 30.75 23.34
N LYS A 139 37.24 31.79 22.79
CA LYS A 139 38.68 32.04 22.96
C LYS A 139 39.02 32.38 24.41
N ASP A 140 38.21 33.17 25.10
CA ASP A 140 38.39 33.50 26.52
C ASP A 140 38.17 32.28 27.44
N GLU A 141 37.36 31.31 27.01
CA GLU A 141 37.16 30.05 27.72
C GLU A 141 38.34 29.08 27.52
N LEU A 142 38.93 29.05 26.32
CA LEU A 142 40.10 28.22 25.98
C LEU A 142 41.45 28.77 26.51
N LEU A 143 41.53 30.05 26.86
CA LEU A 143 42.75 30.68 27.42
C LEU A 143 42.77 30.69 28.96
N LYS A 144 41.77 30.07 29.61
CA LYS A 144 41.65 29.99 31.07
C LYS A 144 42.28 28.73 31.69
N ASP A 145 42.82 27.84 30.86
CA ASP A 145 43.67 26.71 31.25
C ASP A 145 45.16 27.05 31.05
#